data_AF-A0A956HUS6-F1
#
_entry.id   AF-A0A956HUS6-F1
#
_cell.length_a   1.000
_cell.length_b   1.000
_cell.length_c   1.000
_cell.angle_alpha   90.00
_cell.angle_beta   90.00
_cell.angle_gamma   90.00
#
_symmetry.space_group_name_H-M   'P 1'
#
loop_
_entity.id
_entity.type
_entity.pdbx_description
1 polymer ?
#
loop_
_entity_poly.entity_id
_entity_poly.type
_entity_poly.pdbx_seq_one_letter_code
_entity_poly.pdbx_strand_id
1 'polypeptide(L)'
;DAELRELLDREAVTEVELLLQRLDPRRAIHDRDQIHDALRELGDLSGDELRQRCAEEFRDQLDEALAALQIDRRIAAVTIAGEARWIAAEDAGRYRDALGVVPPMGLPLAFLEPVTEPLEDLLLRYARTHVPFTAAAVALRLDLGLGPIRSALERLRQRDRLLEGEFLPGGREREWVDVEVLRRLKRASLARLTAAVEAVEPRLYARFLPTWHRIDHPGEGLDDLLAVVEQIQGVPLPFTDLEHSVLPARIRGYHPGMLDQLCASGEVVWRGFENPSGREGRVALYLAEHLRALTPLVEHPPEGEVHQRIRELLHERGAVFFADIERELGGFSGQLLDALWDLVWAGEIGNDTLAPLRARVRATGKQSNRGRSARRRPSLYGAGVDRLYARRAGPPGSEGRWSALPDAGDLTATERATATAVQLLERHGVVTREAIRGEGLPGGFSAYYPIFKAMEAAGKIRRGYFIAGMGGAQFGLPGAEDRLRDEAQNREPPVVLLAACDPANAWGSALPWPRKEEVRARPQRSAGARVFLEDGRLLAWLSRSERQLLSFIDETHCPDPGQRERSSMALANALFELLHTTKASKVLLLEKIDDEFANEHPLANSMEKVGFRRTHDGLLLQRSRTA
;
A
#
# COMPACT_ATOMS: atom_id res chain seq x y z
N ASP A 1 -8.61 4.18 -37.22
CA ASP A 1 -7.97 2.86 -37.41
C ASP A 1 -7.11 2.57 -36.20
N ALA A 2 -7.57 1.69 -35.32
CA ALA A 2 -6.84 1.32 -34.11
C ALA A 2 -6.19 -0.04 -34.37
N GLU A 3 -4.89 -0.04 -34.65
CA GLU A 3 -4.06 -1.24 -34.62
C GLU A 3 -3.92 -1.67 -33.15
N LEU A 4 -4.73 -2.66 -32.72
CA LEU A 4 -4.76 -3.13 -31.33
C LEU A 4 -4.24 -4.57 -31.19
N ARG A 5 -3.60 -5.11 -32.24
CA ARG A 5 -3.06 -6.48 -32.29
C ARG A 5 -2.10 -6.81 -31.14
N GLU A 6 -1.38 -5.82 -30.62
CA GLU A 6 -0.40 -5.98 -29.54
C GLU A 6 -1.00 -5.89 -28.13
N LEU A 7 -2.26 -5.45 -27.99
CA LEU A 7 -2.88 -5.16 -26.69
C LEU A 7 -3.79 -6.26 -26.16
N LEU A 8 -4.23 -7.19 -27.02
CA LEU A 8 -5.09 -8.30 -26.61
C LEU A 8 -4.26 -9.57 -26.36
N ASP A 9 -4.44 -10.15 -25.19
CA ASP A 9 -3.82 -11.42 -24.81
C ASP A 9 -4.54 -12.60 -25.46
N ARG A 10 -3.80 -13.55 -26.05
CA ARG A 10 -4.36 -14.67 -26.82
C ARG A 10 -5.25 -15.57 -25.97
N GLU A 11 -4.86 -15.85 -24.72
CA GLU A 11 -5.65 -16.71 -23.83
C GLU A 11 -6.90 -15.99 -23.31
N ALA A 12 -6.81 -14.68 -23.03
CA ALA A 12 -8.00 -13.87 -22.73
C ALA A 12 -9.04 -13.91 -23.85
N VAL A 13 -8.60 -13.84 -25.11
CA VAL A 13 -9.50 -13.91 -26.26
C VAL A 13 -10.24 -15.25 -26.27
N THR A 14 -9.51 -16.37 -26.13
CA THR A 14 -10.10 -17.72 -26.09
C THR A 14 -11.11 -17.88 -24.96
N GLU A 15 -10.80 -17.41 -23.76
CA GLU A 15 -11.72 -17.51 -22.61
C GLU A 15 -13.01 -16.71 -22.84
N VAL A 16 -12.89 -15.49 -23.34
CA VAL A 16 -14.06 -14.66 -23.68
C VAL A 16 -14.86 -15.30 -24.81
N GLU A 17 -14.21 -15.87 -25.82
CA GLU A 17 -14.86 -16.60 -26.91
C GLU A 17 -15.69 -17.77 -26.38
N LEU A 18 -15.12 -18.63 -25.53
CA LEU A 18 -15.83 -19.76 -24.92
C LEU A 18 -17.06 -19.31 -24.12
N LEU A 19 -16.96 -18.20 -23.40
CA LEU A 19 -18.08 -17.63 -22.64
C LEU A 19 -19.17 -17.06 -23.54
N LEU A 20 -18.80 -16.32 -24.59
CA LEU A 20 -19.76 -15.74 -25.54
C LEU A 20 -20.47 -16.82 -26.36
N GLN A 21 -19.77 -17.89 -26.71
CA GLN A 21 -20.31 -19.03 -27.45
C GLN A 21 -21.06 -20.04 -26.57
N ARG A 22 -21.14 -19.82 -25.25
CA ARG A 22 -21.69 -20.77 -24.25
C ARG A 22 -21.03 -22.16 -24.32
N LEU A 23 -19.75 -22.20 -24.66
CA LEU A 23 -18.90 -23.40 -24.63
C LEU A 23 -18.19 -23.58 -23.29
N ASP A 24 -18.19 -22.56 -22.44
CA ASP A 24 -17.70 -22.65 -21.06
C ASP A 24 -18.61 -23.59 -20.23
N PRO A 25 -18.05 -24.54 -19.46
CA PRO A 25 -18.83 -25.48 -18.64
C PRO A 25 -19.84 -24.82 -17.69
N ARG A 26 -19.58 -23.58 -17.24
CA ARG A 26 -20.48 -22.81 -16.37
C ARG A 26 -21.77 -22.36 -17.07
N ARG A 27 -21.79 -22.43 -18.40
CA ARG A 27 -22.89 -22.01 -19.29
C ARG A 27 -23.46 -23.18 -20.09
N ALA A 28 -23.09 -24.41 -19.75
CA ALA A 28 -23.58 -25.62 -20.41
C ALA A 28 -25.12 -25.73 -20.31
N ILE A 29 -25.72 -26.32 -21.34
CA ILE A 29 -27.17 -26.56 -21.43
C ILE A 29 -27.50 -27.85 -20.68
N HIS A 30 -28.43 -27.75 -19.73
CA HIS A 30 -28.90 -28.87 -18.89
C HIS A 30 -30.36 -29.23 -19.10
N ASP A 31 -31.15 -28.36 -19.73
CA ASP A 31 -32.59 -28.55 -19.90
C ASP A 31 -33.11 -27.98 -21.23
N ARG A 32 -34.38 -28.25 -21.51
CA ARG A 32 -35.07 -27.84 -22.75
C ARG A 32 -35.24 -26.32 -22.86
N ASP A 33 -35.42 -25.61 -21.75
CA ASP A 33 -35.61 -24.15 -21.76
C ASP A 33 -34.30 -23.45 -22.12
N GLN A 34 -33.18 -23.95 -21.61
CA GLN A 34 -31.84 -23.47 -21.92
C GLN A 34 -31.45 -23.65 -23.38
N ILE A 35 -32.00 -24.63 -24.11
CA ILE A 35 -31.84 -24.73 -25.58
C ILE A 35 -32.49 -23.54 -26.27
N HIS A 36 -33.73 -23.21 -25.90
CA HIS A 36 -34.44 -22.08 -26.50
C HIS A 36 -33.75 -20.75 -26.19
N ASP A 37 -33.27 -20.56 -24.95
CA ASP A 37 -32.46 -19.41 -24.57
C ASP A 37 -31.16 -19.32 -25.36
N ALA A 38 -30.48 -20.45 -25.59
CA ALA A 38 -29.26 -20.50 -26.39
C ALA A 38 -29.53 -20.07 -27.84
N LEU A 39 -30.63 -20.51 -28.46
CA LEU A 39 -31.01 -20.11 -29.82
C LEU A 39 -31.41 -18.63 -29.91
N ARG A 40 -32.05 -18.08 -28.87
CA ARG A 40 -32.38 -16.64 -28.80
C ARG A 40 -31.13 -15.76 -28.67
N GLU A 41 -30.13 -16.23 -27.93
CA GLU A 41 -28.87 -15.50 -27.69
C GLU A 41 -27.89 -15.65 -28.86
N LEU A 42 -27.59 -16.89 -29.27
CA LEU A 42 -26.57 -17.23 -30.27
C LEU A 42 -27.06 -17.13 -31.71
N GLY A 43 -28.35 -17.37 -31.95
CA GLY A 43 -28.93 -17.44 -33.28
C GLY A 43 -29.10 -18.88 -33.78
N ASP A 44 -28.79 -19.10 -35.05
CA ASP A 44 -28.91 -20.41 -35.68
C ASP A 44 -27.83 -21.34 -35.13
N LEU A 45 -28.18 -22.60 -34.83
CA LEU A 45 -27.21 -23.61 -34.42
C LEU A 45 -27.50 -24.94 -35.12
N SER A 46 -26.46 -25.65 -35.55
CA SER A 46 -26.60 -27.04 -35.99
C SER A 46 -26.85 -27.98 -34.81
N GLY A 47 -27.33 -29.20 -35.08
CA GLY A 47 -27.49 -30.22 -34.04
C GLY A 47 -26.17 -30.54 -33.34
N ASP A 48 -25.06 -30.56 -34.09
CA ASP A 48 -23.73 -30.81 -33.53
C ASP A 48 -23.22 -29.62 -32.69
N GLU A 49 -23.48 -28.39 -33.13
CA GLU A 49 -23.16 -27.17 -32.37
C GLU A 49 -23.95 -27.12 -31.04
N LEU A 50 -25.22 -27.51 -31.04
CA LEU A 50 -26.00 -27.65 -29.81
C LEU A 50 -25.44 -28.73 -28.89
N ARG A 51 -25.06 -29.89 -29.44
CA ARG A 51 -24.47 -31.00 -28.67
C ARG A 51 -23.17 -30.60 -27.98
N GLN A 52 -22.34 -29.78 -28.62
CA GLN A 52 -21.10 -29.24 -28.01
C GLN A 52 -21.37 -28.33 -26.80
N ARG A 53 -22.52 -27.65 -26.76
CA ARG A 53 -22.93 -26.73 -25.70
C ARG A 53 -23.72 -27.42 -24.58
N CYS A 54 -24.07 -28.69 -24.75
CA CYS A 54 -24.78 -29.47 -23.75
C CYS A 54 -23.82 -30.08 -22.72
N ALA A 55 -24.27 -30.11 -21.47
CA ALA A 55 -23.64 -30.89 -20.41
C ALA A 55 -23.65 -32.38 -20.77
N GLU A 56 -22.64 -33.13 -20.34
CA GLU A 56 -22.49 -34.55 -20.71
C GLU A 56 -23.73 -35.38 -20.39
N GLU A 57 -24.36 -35.12 -19.25
CA GLU A 57 -25.57 -35.80 -18.76
C GLU A 57 -26.80 -35.56 -19.64
N PHE A 58 -26.85 -34.45 -20.38
CA PHE A 58 -28.01 -34.04 -21.17
C PHE A 58 -27.84 -34.32 -22.68
N ARG A 59 -26.63 -34.66 -23.14
CA ARG A 59 -26.36 -34.89 -24.57
C ARG A 59 -27.21 -36.00 -25.18
N ASP A 60 -27.48 -37.06 -24.43
CA ASP A 60 -28.30 -38.19 -24.89
C ASP A 60 -29.78 -37.85 -25.03
N GLN A 61 -30.25 -36.81 -24.32
CA GLN A 61 -31.64 -36.35 -24.32
C GLN A 61 -31.88 -35.20 -25.32
N LEU A 62 -30.83 -34.69 -25.98
CA LEU A 62 -30.91 -33.51 -26.84
C LEU A 62 -31.90 -33.69 -28.01
N ASP A 63 -31.87 -34.84 -28.68
CA ASP A 63 -32.71 -35.07 -29.85
C ASP A 63 -34.21 -35.15 -29.48
N GLU A 64 -34.53 -35.76 -28.32
CA GLU A 64 -35.88 -35.79 -27.76
C GLU A 64 -36.34 -34.39 -27.32
N ALA A 65 -35.44 -33.64 -26.68
CA ALA A 65 -35.68 -32.26 -26.27
C ALA A 65 -35.99 -31.34 -27.46
N LEU A 66 -35.23 -31.46 -28.55
CA LEU A 66 -35.43 -30.70 -29.79
C LEU A 66 -36.76 -31.06 -30.46
N ALA A 67 -37.06 -32.36 -30.59
CA ALA A 67 -38.33 -32.82 -31.16
C ALA A 67 -39.53 -32.26 -30.38
N ALA A 68 -39.46 -32.31 -29.04
CA ALA A 68 -40.53 -31.79 -28.19
C ALA A 68 -40.65 -30.26 -28.29
N LEU A 69 -39.55 -29.49 -28.32
CA LEU A 69 -39.58 -28.03 -28.52
C LEU A 69 -40.12 -27.64 -29.90
N GLN A 70 -39.89 -28.46 -30.92
CA GLN A 70 -40.43 -28.26 -32.25
C GLN A 70 -41.95 -28.51 -32.30
N ILE A 71 -42.43 -29.56 -31.60
CA ILE A 71 -43.87 -29.83 -31.43
C ILE A 71 -44.55 -28.66 -30.69
N ASP A 72 -43.89 -28.15 -29.65
CA ASP A 72 -44.33 -26.98 -28.87
C ASP A 72 -44.20 -25.65 -29.65
N ARG A 73 -43.66 -25.69 -30.87
CA ARG A 73 -43.44 -24.54 -31.77
C ARG A 73 -42.60 -23.42 -31.15
N ARG A 74 -41.67 -23.77 -30.26
CA ARG A 74 -40.70 -22.83 -29.65
C ARG A 74 -39.44 -22.69 -30.50
N ILE A 75 -39.11 -23.72 -31.27
CA ILE A 75 -37.96 -23.72 -32.20
C ILE A 75 -38.42 -24.16 -33.60
N ALA A 76 -37.65 -23.79 -34.62
CA ALA A 76 -37.90 -24.16 -36.01
C ALA A 76 -36.62 -24.71 -36.65
N ALA A 77 -36.76 -25.78 -37.43
CA ALA A 77 -35.71 -26.28 -38.31
C ALA A 77 -35.76 -25.49 -39.63
N VAL A 78 -34.62 -24.95 -40.05
CA VAL A 78 -34.43 -24.22 -41.31
C VAL A 78 -33.17 -24.72 -42.01
N THR A 79 -33.13 -24.56 -43.33
CA THR A 79 -31.93 -24.88 -44.12
C THR A 79 -31.15 -23.59 -44.37
N ILE A 80 -29.93 -23.53 -43.86
CA ILE A 80 -29.00 -22.41 -44.04
C ILE A 80 -27.69 -22.99 -44.57
N ALA A 81 -27.13 -22.43 -45.65
CA ALA A 81 -25.89 -22.91 -46.26
C ALA A 81 -25.91 -24.41 -46.64
N GLY A 82 -27.09 -24.95 -47.00
CA GLY A 82 -27.27 -26.38 -47.30
C GLY A 82 -27.32 -27.31 -46.09
N GLU A 83 -27.23 -26.77 -44.86
CA GLU A 83 -27.26 -27.55 -43.61
C GLU A 83 -28.59 -27.33 -42.87
N ALA A 84 -29.08 -28.38 -42.20
CA ALA A 84 -30.23 -28.26 -41.30
C ALA A 84 -29.78 -27.64 -39.97
N ARG A 85 -30.35 -26.47 -39.64
CA ARG A 85 -30.06 -25.72 -38.41
C ARG A 85 -31.35 -25.38 -37.67
N TRP A 86 -31.23 -25.20 -36.36
CA TRP A 86 -32.31 -24.81 -35.48
C TRP A 86 -32.24 -23.31 -35.21
N ILE A 87 -33.40 -22.66 -35.18
CA ILE A 87 -33.58 -21.27 -34.78
C ILE A 87 -34.70 -21.17 -33.75
N ALA A 88 -34.71 -20.10 -32.95
CA ALA A 88 -35.88 -19.76 -32.15
C ALA A 88 -37.05 -19.42 -33.07
N ALA A 89 -38.26 -19.90 -32.75
CA ALA A 89 -39.44 -19.68 -33.58
C ALA A 89 -39.74 -18.19 -33.81
N GLU A 90 -39.42 -17.36 -32.82
CA GLU A 90 -39.59 -15.90 -32.85
C GLU A 90 -38.71 -15.20 -33.89
N ASP A 91 -37.62 -15.84 -34.32
CA ASP A 91 -36.68 -15.30 -35.29
C ASP A 91 -37.00 -15.72 -36.73
N ALA A 92 -38.03 -16.54 -36.96
CA ALA A 92 -38.36 -17.11 -38.26
C ALA A 92 -38.54 -16.02 -39.35
N GLY A 93 -39.24 -14.93 -39.05
CA GLY A 93 -39.39 -13.78 -39.94
C GLY A 93 -38.06 -13.12 -40.28
N ARG A 94 -37.16 -12.96 -39.30
CA ARG A 94 -35.83 -12.37 -39.51
C ARG A 94 -34.98 -13.22 -40.46
N TYR A 95 -34.95 -14.54 -40.27
CA TYR A 95 -34.20 -15.43 -41.17
C TYR A 95 -34.83 -15.49 -42.57
N ARG A 96 -36.16 -15.52 -42.67
CA ARG A 96 -36.86 -15.48 -43.97
C ARG A 96 -36.49 -14.23 -44.74
N ASP A 97 -36.56 -13.06 -44.10
CA ASP A 97 -36.35 -11.78 -44.77
C ASP A 97 -34.86 -11.51 -45.08
N ALA A 98 -33.94 -12.02 -44.25
CA ALA A 98 -32.50 -11.86 -44.47
C ALA A 98 -31.91 -12.85 -45.49
N LEU A 99 -32.30 -14.13 -45.40
CA LEU A 99 -31.65 -15.23 -46.12
C LEU A 99 -32.56 -15.89 -47.16
N GLY A 100 -33.86 -15.56 -47.18
CA GLY A 100 -34.82 -16.22 -48.06
C GLY A 100 -35.19 -17.65 -47.62
N VAL A 101 -34.94 -18.02 -46.36
CA VAL A 101 -35.31 -19.36 -45.87
C VAL A 101 -36.82 -19.53 -45.82
N VAL A 102 -37.29 -20.75 -46.05
CA VAL A 102 -38.71 -21.09 -45.96
C VAL A 102 -39.03 -21.53 -44.54
N PRO A 103 -39.77 -20.73 -43.74
CA PRO A 103 -40.14 -21.13 -42.39
C PRO A 103 -41.14 -22.30 -42.41
N PRO A 104 -41.09 -23.22 -41.43
CA PRO A 104 -42.00 -24.36 -41.37
C PRO A 104 -43.45 -23.94 -41.13
N MET A 105 -44.39 -24.75 -41.62
CA MET A 105 -45.82 -24.49 -41.44
C MET A 105 -46.23 -24.59 -39.96
N GLY A 106 -47.13 -23.71 -39.53
CA GLY A 106 -47.73 -23.74 -38.19
C GLY A 106 -47.17 -22.74 -37.18
N LEU A 107 -46.15 -21.95 -37.54
CA LEU A 107 -45.68 -20.86 -36.67
C LEU A 107 -46.74 -19.75 -36.53
N PRO A 108 -46.85 -19.09 -35.35
CA PRO A 108 -47.72 -17.93 -35.18
C PRO A 108 -47.40 -16.82 -36.20
N LEU A 109 -48.44 -16.17 -36.75
CA LEU A 109 -48.28 -15.10 -37.74
C LEU A 109 -47.44 -13.93 -37.22
N ALA A 110 -47.48 -13.66 -35.92
CA ALA A 110 -46.67 -12.61 -35.27
C ALA A 110 -45.15 -12.84 -35.46
N PHE A 111 -44.69 -14.09 -35.57
CA PHE A 111 -43.26 -14.41 -35.79
C PHE A 111 -42.85 -14.33 -37.27
N LEU A 112 -43.82 -14.09 -38.16
CA LEU A 112 -43.63 -13.98 -39.61
C LEU A 112 -43.88 -12.55 -40.10
N GLU A 113 -44.09 -11.58 -39.21
CA GLU A 113 -44.18 -10.18 -39.58
C GLU A 113 -42.87 -9.70 -40.24
N PRO A 114 -42.93 -8.80 -41.24
CA PRO A 114 -41.73 -8.29 -41.89
C PRO A 114 -40.79 -7.58 -40.91
N VAL A 115 -39.51 -7.94 -40.95
CA VAL A 115 -38.47 -7.35 -40.09
C VAL A 115 -37.73 -6.25 -40.86
N THR A 116 -37.56 -5.09 -40.22
CA THR A 116 -36.75 -4.00 -40.77
C THR A 116 -35.26 -4.34 -40.65
N GLU A 117 -34.50 -4.18 -41.74
CA GLU A 117 -33.03 -4.43 -41.75
C GLU A 117 -32.63 -5.81 -41.19
N PRO A 118 -33.21 -6.90 -41.72
CA PRO A 118 -33.10 -8.23 -41.12
C PRO A 118 -31.66 -8.77 -41.15
N LEU A 119 -30.87 -8.38 -42.16
CA LEU A 119 -29.46 -8.76 -42.26
C LEU A 119 -28.60 -8.05 -41.20
N GLU A 120 -28.80 -6.74 -41.02
CA GLU A 120 -28.10 -5.98 -39.97
C GLU A 120 -28.36 -6.54 -38.57
N ASP A 121 -29.59 -6.96 -38.29
CA ASP A 121 -29.96 -7.61 -37.03
C ASP A 121 -29.20 -8.94 -36.81
N LEU A 122 -29.10 -9.79 -37.83
CA LEU A 122 -28.33 -11.04 -37.75
C LEU A 122 -26.85 -10.77 -37.54
N LEU A 123 -26.29 -9.75 -38.23
CA LEU A 123 -24.89 -9.35 -38.06
C LEU A 123 -24.61 -8.81 -36.65
N LEU A 124 -25.52 -8.01 -36.09
CA LEU A 124 -25.40 -7.52 -34.72
C LEU A 124 -25.47 -8.65 -33.69
N ARG A 125 -26.35 -9.63 -33.89
CA ARG A 125 -26.39 -10.82 -33.05
C ARG A 125 -25.08 -11.59 -33.14
N TYR A 126 -24.59 -11.84 -34.35
CA TYR A 126 -23.31 -12.51 -34.58
C TYR A 126 -22.16 -11.78 -33.87
N ALA A 127 -22.10 -10.46 -33.98
CA ALA A 127 -21.05 -9.65 -33.38
C ALA A 127 -21.07 -9.63 -31.84
N ARG A 128 -22.23 -9.83 -31.21
CA ARG A 128 -22.35 -9.90 -29.75
C ARG A 128 -21.91 -11.25 -29.16
N THR A 129 -21.88 -12.29 -29.98
CA THR A 129 -21.60 -13.66 -29.54
C THR A 129 -20.26 -14.18 -30.03
N HIS A 130 -19.58 -13.44 -30.91
CA HIS A 130 -18.26 -13.77 -31.41
C HIS A 130 -17.23 -12.73 -30.96
N VAL A 131 -15.99 -13.17 -30.81
CA VAL A 131 -14.82 -12.28 -30.75
C VAL A 131 -14.61 -11.61 -32.13
N PRO A 132 -13.62 -10.71 -32.32
CA PRO A 132 -13.45 -10.04 -33.61
C PRO A 132 -13.42 -11.03 -34.77
N PHE A 133 -14.21 -10.76 -35.81
CA PHE A 133 -14.47 -11.70 -36.90
C PHE A 133 -14.26 -11.07 -38.27
N THR A 134 -14.03 -11.87 -39.30
CA THR A 134 -13.89 -11.38 -40.67
C THR A 134 -15.23 -11.40 -41.40
N ALA A 135 -15.41 -10.50 -42.37
CA ALA A 135 -16.61 -10.51 -43.22
C ALA A 135 -16.77 -11.84 -43.99
N ALA A 136 -15.66 -12.52 -44.30
CA ALA A 136 -15.66 -13.83 -44.94
C ALA A 136 -16.22 -14.95 -44.06
N ALA A 137 -15.93 -14.94 -42.75
CA ALA A 137 -16.45 -15.93 -41.82
C ALA A 137 -18.00 -15.90 -41.75
N VAL A 138 -18.57 -14.70 -41.71
CA VAL A 138 -20.03 -14.53 -41.67
C VAL A 138 -20.69 -14.86 -43.01
N ALA A 139 -20.06 -14.43 -44.12
CA ALA A 139 -20.50 -14.77 -45.46
C ALA A 139 -20.58 -16.30 -45.65
N LEU A 140 -19.58 -17.03 -45.15
CA LEU A 140 -19.57 -18.50 -45.17
C LEU A 140 -20.66 -19.10 -44.26
N ARG A 141 -20.86 -18.58 -43.04
CA ARG A 141 -21.89 -19.09 -42.12
C ARG A 141 -23.30 -18.97 -42.68
N LEU A 142 -23.59 -17.85 -43.34
CA LEU A 142 -24.93 -17.52 -43.86
C LEU A 142 -25.15 -17.87 -45.34
N ASP A 143 -24.11 -18.34 -46.03
CA ASP A 143 -24.10 -18.59 -47.49
C ASP A 143 -24.53 -17.37 -48.31
N LEU A 144 -23.98 -16.20 -47.94
CA LEU A 144 -24.21 -14.94 -48.63
C LEU A 144 -22.93 -14.43 -49.30
N GLY A 145 -23.10 -13.69 -50.39
CA GLY A 145 -21.97 -13.00 -51.03
C GLY A 145 -21.31 -11.97 -50.10
N LEU A 146 -19.99 -11.77 -50.26
CA LEU A 146 -19.23 -10.79 -49.47
C LEU A 146 -19.71 -9.34 -49.64
N GLY A 147 -20.26 -8.98 -50.81
CA GLY A 147 -20.71 -7.61 -51.12
C GLY A 147 -21.83 -7.11 -50.19
N PRO A 148 -22.97 -7.83 -50.10
CA PRO A 148 -24.05 -7.52 -49.17
C PRO A 148 -23.59 -7.44 -47.70
N ILE A 149 -22.78 -8.40 -47.26
CA ILE A 149 -22.25 -8.44 -45.88
C ILE A 149 -21.39 -7.21 -45.57
N ARG A 150 -20.41 -6.90 -46.43
CA ARG A 150 -19.56 -5.71 -46.26
C ARG A 150 -20.37 -4.42 -46.24
N SER A 151 -21.37 -4.30 -47.12
CA SER A 151 -22.24 -3.12 -47.18
C SER A 151 -23.07 -2.94 -45.90
N ALA A 152 -23.57 -4.03 -45.33
CA ALA A 152 -24.32 -4.01 -44.07
C ALA A 152 -23.41 -3.72 -42.85
N LEU A 153 -22.23 -4.33 -42.79
CA LEU A 153 -21.22 -4.05 -41.74
C LEU A 153 -20.78 -2.58 -41.77
N GLU A 154 -20.58 -2.02 -42.96
CA GLU A 154 -20.22 -0.60 -43.11
C GLU A 154 -21.33 0.34 -42.63
N ARG A 155 -22.61 0.02 -42.89
CA ARG A 155 -23.75 0.77 -42.32
C ARG A 155 -23.77 0.68 -40.79
N LEU A 156 -23.47 -0.48 -40.21
CA LEU A 156 -23.39 -0.65 -38.76
C LEU A 156 -22.21 0.11 -38.15
N ARG A 157 -21.09 0.21 -38.87
CA ARG A 157 -19.94 1.05 -38.51
C ARG A 157 -20.31 2.53 -38.45
N GLN A 158 -21.00 3.03 -39.48
CA GLN A 158 -21.44 4.43 -39.57
C GLN A 158 -22.44 4.82 -38.47
N ARG A 159 -23.13 3.83 -37.88
CA ARG A 159 -24.04 4.00 -36.74
C ARG A 159 -23.38 3.75 -35.39
N ASP A 160 -22.03 3.65 -35.34
CA ASP A 160 -21.23 3.37 -34.14
C ASP A 160 -21.63 2.08 -33.40
N ARG A 161 -22.20 1.10 -34.12
CA ARG A 161 -22.61 -0.18 -33.54
C ARG A 161 -21.49 -1.22 -33.59
N LEU A 162 -20.64 -1.16 -34.60
CA LEU A 162 -19.49 -2.04 -34.80
C LEU A 162 -18.23 -1.22 -35.05
N LEU A 163 -17.09 -1.80 -34.70
CA LEU A 163 -15.78 -1.24 -34.98
C LEU A 163 -15.06 -2.12 -36.02
N GLU A 164 -14.36 -1.47 -36.96
CA GLU A 164 -13.46 -2.10 -37.93
C GLU A 164 -12.01 -1.86 -37.51
N GLY A 165 -11.18 -2.88 -37.59
CA GLY A 165 -9.77 -2.76 -37.24
C GLY A 165 -9.02 -4.08 -37.31
N GLU A 166 -7.85 -4.10 -36.70
CA GLU A 166 -7.02 -5.30 -36.60
C GLU A 166 -6.89 -5.65 -35.12
N PHE A 167 -7.62 -6.67 -34.66
CA PHE A 167 -7.81 -6.92 -33.23
C PHE A 167 -7.18 -8.25 -32.78
N LEU A 168 -7.44 -9.36 -33.48
CA LEU A 168 -6.95 -10.67 -33.06
C LEU A 168 -5.41 -10.78 -33.16
N PRO A 169 -4.75 -11.34 -32.14
CA PRO A 169 -3.30 -11.58 -32.17
C PRO A 169 -2.92 -12.54 -33.30
N GLY A 170 -2.11 -12.07 -34.25
CA GLY A 170 -1.66 -12.87 -35.41
C GLY A 170 -2.63 -12.89 -36.60
N GLY A 171 -3.75 -12.18 -36.54
CA GLY A 171 -4.62 -11.94 -37.69
C GLY A 171 -3.92 -11.08 -38.75
N ARG A 172 -4.25 -11.28 -40.03
CA ARG A 172 -3.69 -10.50 -41.16
C ARG A 172 -4.74 -9.68 -41.91
N GLU A 173 -6.01 -9.87 -41.58
CA GLU A 173 -7.14 -9.24 -42.25
C GLU A 173 -7.78 -8.18 -41.34
N ARG A 174 -8.64 -7.35 -41.94
CA ARG A 174 -9.49 -6.43 -41.20
C ARG A 174 -10.70 -7.17 -40.62
N GLU A 175 -10.92 -6.94 -39.35
CA GLU A 175 -11.90 -7.60 -38.51
C GLU A 175 -12.95 -6.61 -38.01
N TRP A 176 -14.09 -7.17 -37.61
CA TRP A 176 -15.25 -6.46 -37.10
C TRP A 176 -15.54 -6.93 -35.68
N VAL A 177 -15.88 -6.01 -34.79
CA VAL A 177 -16.19 -6.34 -33.39
C VAL A 177 -17.28 -5.43 -32.84
N ASP A 178 -18.12 -5.98 -31.97
CA ASP A 178 -19.04 -5.19 -31.15
C ASP A 178 -18.29 -4.38 -30.07
N VAL A 179 -18.77 -3.17 -29.80
CA VAL A 179 -18.12 -2.23 -28.87
C VAL A 179 -18.03 -2.81 -27.44
N GLU A 180 -19.06 -3.51 -26.97
CA GLU A 180 -19.07 -4.09 -25.63
C GLU A 180 -18.20 -5.34 -25.54
N VAL A 181 -18.16 -6.15 -26.61
CA VAL A 181 -17.25 -7.30 -26.70
C VAL A 181 -15.79 -6.84 -26.66
N LEU A 182 -15.43 -5.79 -27.41
CA LEU A 182 -14.07 -5.23 -27.37
C LEU A 182 -13.71 -4.70 -25.97
N ARG A 183 -14.64 -4.03 -25.27
CA ARG A 183 -14.43 -3.60 -23.88
C ARG A 183 -14.22 -4.77 -22.93
N ARG A 184 -14.92 -5.89 -23.14
CA ARG A 184 -14.78 -7.10 -22.33
C ARG A 184 -13.42 -7.77 -22.59
N LEU A 185 -13.00 -7.87 -23.84
CA LEU A 185 -11.69 -8.39 -24.24
C LEU A 185 -10.55 -7.57 -23.61
N LYS A 186 -10.59 -6.24 -23.74
CA LYS A 186 -9.58 -5.35 -23.13
C LYS A 186 -9.48 -5.54 -21.62
N ARG A 187 -10.62 -5.65 -20.92
CA ARG A 187 -10.65 -5.90 -19.47
C ARG A 187 -10.07 -7.26 -19.10
N ALA A 188 -10.40 -8.31 -19.84
CA ALA A 188 -9.88 -9.66 -19.61
C ALA A 188 -8.37 -9.76 -19.88
N SER A 189 -7.89 -9.18 -20.98
CA SER A 189 -6.46 -9.12 -21.31
C SER A 189 -5.67 -8.30 -20.28
N LEU A 190 -6.20 -7.15 -19.85
CA LEU A 190 -5.58 -6.36 -18.77
C LEU A 190 -5.53 -7.16 -17.47
N ALA A 191 -6.62 -7.83 -17.09
CA ALA A 191 -6.68 -8.64 -15.88
C ALA A 191 -5.62 -9.77 -15.89
N ARG A 192 -5.40 -10.41 -17.05
CA ARG A 192 -4.36 -11.44 -17.22
C ARG A 192 -2.96 -10.86 -17.19
N LEU A 193 -2.72 -9.73 -17.84
CA LEU A 193 -1.44 -9.00 -17.75
C LEU A 193 -1.13 -8.58 -16.30
N THR A 194 -2.15 -8.21 -15.53
CA THR A 194 -1.99 -7.91 -14.09
C THR A 194 -1.88 -9.15 -13.21
N ALA A 195 -2.43 -10.29 -13.62
CA ALA A 195 -2.34 -11.56 -12.89
C ALA A 195 -1.01 -12.29 -13.16
N ALA A 196 -0.33 -11.99 -14.27
CA ALA A 196 1.01 -12.49 -14.61
C ALA A 196 2.15 -11.87 -13.77
N VAL A 197 1.81 -11.04 -12.78
CA VAL A 197 2.73 -10.31 -11.90
C VAL A 197 3.13 -11.24 -10.74
N GLU A 198 4.21 -12.00 -10.91
CA GLU A 198 4.76 -12.87 -9.85
C GLU A 198 5.11 -12.04 -8.61
N ALA A 199 4.60 -12.43 -7.44
CA ALA A 199 4.84 -11.69 -6.20
C ALA A 199 6.32 -11.70 -5.81
N VAL A 200 6.82 -10.56 -5.36
CA VAL A 200 8.22 -10.45 -4.92
C VAL A 200 8.41 -11.11 -3.56
N GLU A 201 9.64 -11.58 -3.30
CA GLU A 201 10.00 -12.09 -1.98
C GLU A 201 9.90 -11.00 -0.90
N PRO A 202 9.55 -11.33 0.36
CA PRO A 202 9.50 -10.39 1.48
C PRO A 202 10.75 -9.50 1.63
N ARG A 203 11.94 -10.04 1.34
CA ARG A 203 13.20 -9.27 1.39
C ARG A 203 13.19 -8.08 0.44
N LEU A 204 12.54 -8.17 -0.72
CA LEU A 204 12.49 -7.10 -1.71
C LEU A 204 11.62 -5.95 -1.21
N TYR A 205 10.54 -6.24 -0.47
CA TYR A 205 9.78 -5.21 0.23
C TYR A 205 10.59 -4.51 1.33
N ALA A 206 11.38 -5.27 2.10
CA ALA A 206 12.28 -4.71 3.11
C ALA A 206 13.43 -3.88 2.52
N ARG A 207 13.79 -4.10 1.25
CA ARG A 207 14.72 -3.25 0.49
C ARG A 207 14.03 -2.00 -0.06
N PHE A 208 12.84 -2.18 -0.63
CA PHE A 208 12.05 -1.12 -1.23
C PHE A 208 11.70 -0.04 -0.21
N LEU A 209 11.27 -0.41 1.00
CA LEU A 209 10.71 0.55 1.95
C LEU A 209 11.72 1.63 2.43
N PRO A 210 12.99 1.32 2.74
CA PRO A 210 14.01 2.34 2.96
C PRO A 210 14.22 3.29 1.77
N THR A 211 14.23 2.77 0.54
CA THR A 211 14.35 3.60 -0.66
C THR A 211 13.11 4.47 -0.89
N TRP A 212 11.92 3.93 -0.63
CA TRP A 212 10.66 4.66 -0.66
C TRP A 212 10.65 5.84 0.32
N HIS A 213 11.30 5.66 1.47
CA HIS A 213 11.52 6.71 2.47
C HIS A 213 12.76 7.58 2.24
N ARG A 214 13.41 7.48 1.07
CA ARG A 214 14.58 8.27 0.68
C ARG A 214 15.78 8.12 1.63
N ILE A 215 15.94 6.96 2.26
CA ILE A 215 17.06 6.72 3.21
C ILE A 215 18.40 6.63 2.48
N ASP A 216 18.40 6.11 1.26
CA ASP A 216 19.57 6.02 0.38
C ASP A 216 19.91 7.35 -0.31
N HIS A 217 18.93 8.21 -0.53
CA HIS A 217 19.09 9.55 -1.12
C HIS A 217 18.38 10.62 -0.26
N PRO A 218 18.92 10.92 0.94
CA PRO A 218 18.30 11.88 1.86
C PRO A 218 18.23 13.27 1.26
N GLY A 219 17.11 13.95 1.51
CA GLY A 219 16.83 15.31 1.07
C GLY A 219 17.61 16.36 1.85
N GLU A 220 17.45 17.62 1.46
CA GLU A 220 18.16 18.78 2.01
C GLU A 220 17.20 19.96 2.21
N GLY A 221 17.30 20.64 3.37
CA GLY A 221 16.52 21.84 3.66
C GLY A 221 15.13 21.59 4.26
N LEU A 222 14.33 22.65 4.33
CA LEU A 222 13.02 22.66 5.01
C LEU A 222 11.92 22.03 4.16
N ASP A 223 11.91 22.25 2.85
CA ASP A 223 10.89 21.71 1.95
C ASP A 223 10.94 20.18 1.91
N ASP A 224 12.15 19.59 1.81
CA ASP A 224 12.33 18.15 1.92
C ASP A 224 11.96 17.62 3.31
N LEU A 225 12.22 18.39 4.38
CA LEU A 225 11.78 18.01 5.74
C LEU A 225 10.25 17.98 5.84
N LEU A 226 9.55 18.94 5.21
CA LEU A 226 8.09 18.97 5.16
C LEU A 226 7.54 17.74 4.40
N ALA A 227 8.12 17.40 3.25
CA ALA A 227 7.77 16.20 2.49
C ALA A 227 8.04 14.90 3.28
N VAL A 228 9.12 14.87 4.06
CA VAL A 228 9.39 13.76 4.98
C VAL A 228 8.29 13.65 6.04
N VAL A 229 7.89 14.77 6.65
CA VAL A 229 6.79 14.81 7.63
C VAL A 229 5.48 14.35 6.99
N GLU A 230 5.16 14.80 5.79
CA GLU A 230 3.99 14.37 5.03
C GLU A 230 3.95 12.84 4.85
N GLN A 231 5.10 12.20 4.61
CA GLN A 231 5.17 10.76 4.43
C GLN A 231 5.01 9.98 5.76
N ILE A 232 5.57 10.47 6.87
CA ILE A 232 5.58 9.76 8.16
C ILE A 232 4.48 10.20 9.14
N GLN A 233 3.69 11.21 8.79
CA GLN A 233 2.71 11.79 9.71
C GLN A 233 1.74 10.77 10.28
N GLY A 234 1.35 10.97 11.53
CA GLY A 234 0.44 10.07 12.25
C GLY A 234 1.06 8.81 12.85
N VAL A 235 2.36 8.56 12.67
CA VAL A 235 3.04 7.43 13.35
C VAL A 235 3.53 7.86 14.74
N PRO A 236 3.10 7.21 15.84
CA PRO A 236 3.59 7.51 17.17
C PRO A 236 5.00 6.93 17.40
N LEU A 237 6.02 7.79 17.38
CA LEU A 237 7.42 7.41 17.51
C LEU A 237 8.00 7.88 18.85
N PRO A 238 8.95 7.15 19.46
CA PRO A 238 9.72 7.67 20.59
C PRO A 238 10.44 8.97 20.18
N PHE A 239 10.34 10.02 21.00
CA PHE A 239 10.87 11.34 20.65
C PHE A 239 12.38 11.32 20.35
N THR A 240 13.16 10.56 21.13
CA THR A 240 14.61 10.42 20.91
C THR A 240 14.92 9.77 19.57
N ASP A 241 14.17 8.73 19.19
CA ASP A 241 14.37 8.06 17.90
C ASP A 241 13.96 8.98 16.75
N LEU A 242 12.85 9.71 16.88
CA LEU A 242 12.38 10.67 15.89
C LEU A 242 13.45 11.74 15.61
N GLU A 243 13.97 12.38 16.66
CA GLU A 243 14.89 13.52 16.53
C GLU A 243 16.33 13.12 16.17
N HIS A 244 16.79 11.94 16.60
CA HIS A 244 18.20 11.54 16.43
C HIS A 244 18.45 10.42 15.41
N SER A 245 17.41 9.71 14.99
CA SER A 245 17.55 8.60 14.02
C SER A 245 16.66 8.79 12.79
N VAL A 246 15.35 8.98 12.97
CA VAL A 246 14.36 8.96 11.87
C VAL A 246 14.50 10.16 10.93
N LEU A 247 14.54 11.39 11.48
CA LEU A 247 14.67 12.61 10.67
C LEU A 247 16.09 12.77 10.08
N PRO A 248 17.19 12.57 10.86
CA PRO A 248 18.54 12.65 10.29
C PRO A 248 18.83 11.61 9.20
N ALA A 249 18.17 10.44 9.23
CA ALA A 249 18.31 9.44 8.17
C ALA A 249 17.70 9.89 6.83
N ARG A 250 16.76 10.85 6.86
CA ARG A 250 16.04 11.34 5.67
C ARG A 250 16.49 12.72 5.21
N ILE A 251 17.10 13.52 6.10
CA ILE A 251 17.52 14.90 5.83
C ILE A 251 18.99 15.08 6.16
N ARG A 252 19.81 15.36 5.14
CA ARG A 252 21.22 15.69 5.34
C ARG A 252 21.36 17.01 6.08
N GLY A 253 22.25 17.04 7.05
CA GLY A 253 22.47 18.26 7.85
C GLY A 253 21.30 18.62 8.77
N TYR A 254 20.36 17.69 9.01
CA TYR A 254 19.26 17.91 9.95
C TYR A 254 19.78 18.40 11.30
N HIS A 255 19.16 19.47 11.78
CA HIS A 255 19.37 19.98 13.12
C HIS A 255 18.03 20.38 13.75
N PRO A 256 17.89 20.29 15.08
CA PRO A 256 16.60 20.43 15.76
C PRO A 256 15.85 21.75 15.47
N GLY A 257 16.59 22.82 15.17
CA GLY A 257 16.03 24.14 14.84
C GLY A 257 15.23 24.17 13.53
N MET A 258 15.47 23.24 12.61
CA MET A 258 14.68 23.13 11.37
C MET A 258 13.24 22.76 11.68
N LEU A 259 13.03 21.73 12.51
CA LEU A 259 11.70 21.31 12.92
C LEU A 259 11.02 22.37 13.80
N ASP A 260 11.77 23.05 14.66
CA ASP A 260 11.24 24.18 15.45
C ASP A 260 10.74 25.31 14.54
N GLN A 261 11.44 25.59 13.43
CA GLN A 261 11.02 26.60 12.47
C GLN A 261 9.69 26.23 11.79
N LEU A 262 9.52 24.96 11.41
CA LEU A 262 8.26 24.46 10.81
C LEU A 262 7.09 24.44 11.81
N CYS A 263 7.37 24.17 13.09
CA CYS A 263 6.34 24.28 14.13
C CYS A 263 5.97 25.74 14.42
N ALA A 264 6.96 26.64 14.45
CA ALA A 264 6.73 28.06 14.67
C ALA A 264 6.02 28.75 13.49
N SER A 265 6.23 28.29 12.26
CA SER A 265 5.48 28.77 11.08
C SER A 265 4.05 28.23 11.02
N GLY A 266 3.74 27.19 11.80
CA GLY A 266 2.44 26.53 11.81
C GLY A 266 2.24 25.54 10.67
N GLU A 267 3.29 25.15 9.96
CA GLU A 267 3.22 24.13 8.90
C GLU A 267 3.17 22.71 9.48
N VAL A 268 3.93 22.49 10.56
CA VAL A 268 4.01 21.19 11.24
C VAL A 268 3.49 21.29 12.67
N VAL A 269 2.61 20.37 13.04
CA VAL A 269 2.10 20.23 14.40
C VAL A 269 2.54 18.88 14.94
N TRP A 270 2.88 18.82 16.24
CA TRP A 270 3.18 17.57 16.91
C TRP A 270 2.13 17.25 17.98
N ARG A 271 1.83 15.97 18.16
CA ARG A 271 0.88 15.46 19.16
C ARG A 271 1.56 14.40 20.02
N GLY A 272 1.36 14.48 21.33
CA GLY A 272 1.80 13.46 22.28
C GLY A 272 0.87 12.24 22.30
N PHE A 273 1.46 11.08 22.58
CA PHE A 273 0.79 9.82 22.79
C PHE A 273 1.34 9.18 24.08
N GLU A 274 0.44 8.77 24.97
CA GLU A 274 0.82 8.06 26.19
C GLU A 274 1.66 6.81 25.90
N ASN A 275 2.60 6.53 26.82
CA ASN A 275 3.40 5.32 26.83
C ASN A 275 3.02 4.46 28.04
N PRO A 276 2.44 3.26 27.84
CA PRO A 276 2.12 2.33 28.92
C PRO A 276 3.34 1.82 29.72
N SER A 277 4.57 1.98 29.21
CA SER A 277 5.78 1.32 29.74
C SER A 277 6.80 2.26 30.42
N GLY A 278 6.55 3.57 30.47
CA GLY A 278 7.29 4.52 31.31
C GLY A 278 8.57 5.17 30.72
N ARG A 279 8.81 6.39 31.22
CA ARG A 279 9.90 7.39 31.05
C ARG A 279 9.96 8.24 29.78
N GLU A 280 9.62 7.71 28.61
CA GLU A 280 9.67 8.49 27.36
C GLU A 280 8.33 8.43 26.63
N GLY A 281 7.75 9.59 26.33
CA GLY A 281 6.50 9.68 25.59
C GLY A 281 6.71 9.45 24.09
N ARG A 282 5.66 9.01 23.40
CA ARG A 282 5.65 8.94 21.94
C ARG A 282 5.07 10.23 21.37
N VAL A 283 5.56 10.63 20.22
CA VAL A 283 5.12 11.83 19.51
C VAL A 283 4.90 11.46 18.05
N ALA A 284 3.81 11.96 17.47
CA ALA A 284 3.63 11.94 16.02
C ALA A 284 3.64 13.37 15.48
N LEU A 285 4.18 13.53 14.27
CA LEU A 285 4.16 14.77 13.52
C LEU A 285 2.97 14.75 12.55
N TYR A 286 2.47 15.93 12.21
CA TYR A 286 1.37 16.14 11.27
C TYR A 286 1.62 17.42 10.49
N LEU A 287 1.22 17.43 9.22
CA LEU A 287 0.95 18.69 8.56
C LEU A 287 -0.28 19.33 9.20
N ALA A 288 -0.25 20.64 9.42
CA ALA A 288 -1.33 21.35 10.10
C ALA A 288 -2.69 21.16 9.42
N GLU A 289 -2.71 21.08 8.09
CA GLU A 289 -3.91 20.82 7.29
C GLU A 289 -4.45 19.39 7.43
N HIS A 290 -3.58 18.41 7.67
CA HIS A 290 -3.94 16.99 7.77
C HIS A 290 -4.25 16.53 9.19
N LEU A 291 -3.86 17.33 10.20
CA LEU A 291 -4.02 16.99 11.62
C LEU A 291 -5.46 16.56 11.93
N ARG A 292 -6.48 17.34 11.57
CA ARG A 292 -7.89 17.03 11.89
C ARG A 292 -8.36 15.69 11.32
N ALA A 293 -7.89 15.34 10.12
CA ALA A 293 -8.31 14.13 9.43
C ALA A 293 -7.61 12.87 9.99
N LEU A 294 -6.33 12.98 10.35
CA LEU A 294 -5.48 11.85 10.72
C LEU A 294 -5.39 11.60 12.24
N THR A 295 -5.74 12.59 13.07
CA THR A 295 -5.61 12.47 14.52
C THR A 295 -6.63 11.45 15.07
N PRO A 296 -6.23 10.53 15.98
CA PRO A 296 -7.18 9.62 16.62
C PRO A 296 -8.09 10.36 17.60
N LEU A 297 -9.29 9.81 17.82
CA LEU A 297 -10.23 10.38 18.79
C LEU A 297 -9.69 10.17 20.22
N VAL A 298 -9.89 11.17 21.08
CA VAL A 298 -9.54 11.06 22.51
C VAL A 298 -10.63 10.26 23.21
N GLU A 299 -10.31 9.04 23.67
CA GLU A 299 -11.30 8.16 24.33
C GLU A 299 -11.42 8.43 25.83
N HIS A 300 -10.31 8.80 26.48
CA HIS A 300 -10.21 9.00 27.92
C HIS A 300 -9.44 10.29 28.25
N PRO A 301 -10.09 11.47 28.19
CA PRO A 301 -9.44 12.72 28.52
C PRO A 301 -9.10 12.77 30.03
N PRO A 302 -7.95 13.31 30.43
CA PRO A 302 -7.58 13.43 31.84
C PRO A 302 -8.53 14.37 32.58
N GLU A 303 -9.11 13.88 33.67
CA GLU A 303 -10.07 14.63 34.49
C GLU A 303 -9.37 15.36 35.64
N GLY A 304 -9.87 16.54 35.99
CA GLY A 304 -9.35 17.33 37.10
C GLY A 304 -9.71 18.81 36.98
N GLU A 305 -9.85 19.49 38.13
CA GLU A 305 -10.14 20.93 38.17
C GLU A 305 -9.01 21.74 37.49
N VAL A 306 -7.75 21.35 37.73
CA VAL A 306 -6.58 22.00 37.10
C VAL A 306 -6.60 21.79 35.59
N HIS A 307 -6.84 20.57 35.12
CA HIS A 307 -6.94 20.25 33.69
C HIS A 307 -8.05 21.05 33.00
N GLN A 308 -9.23 21.14 33.63
CA GLN A 308 -10.36 21.89 33.10
C GLN A 308 -10.07 23.39 32.99
N ARG A 309 -9.46 23.98 34.02
CA ARG A 309 -9.07 25.39 34.01
C ARG A 309 -8.02 25.71 32.94
N ILE A 310 -7.09 24.79 32.67
CA ILE A 310 -6.12 24.92 31.57
C ILE A 310 -6.84 24.89 30.22
N ARG A 311 -7.80 23.97 30.01
CA ARG A 311 -8.59 23.91 28.76
C ARG A 311 -9.34 25.21 28.50
N GLU A 312 -10.05 25.72 29.49
CA GLU A 312 -10.82 26.96 29.41
C GLU A 312 -9.92 28.14 29.02
N LEU A 313 -8.78 28.27 29.69
CA LEU A 313 -7.80 29.32 29.39
C LEU A 313 -7.28 29.25 27.94
N LEU A 314 -6.90 28.05 27.47
CA LEU A 314 -6.38 27.86 26.12
C LEU A 314 -7.45 28.05 25.04
N HIS A 315 -8.70 27.70 25.33
CA HIS A 315 -9.82 27.94 24.43
C HIS A 315 -10.15 29.43 24.31
N GLU A 316 -10.05 30.20 25.39
CA GLU A 316 -10.34 31.63 25.39
C GLU A 316 -9.20 32.48 24.82
N ARG A 317 -7.94 32.20 25.17
CA ARG A 317 -6.79 33.03 24.79
C ARG A 317 -5.99 32.49 23.61
N GLY A 318 -6.20 31.24 23.21
CA GLY A 318 -5.37 30.56 22.21
C GLY A 318 -3.97 30.24 22.76
N ALA A 319 -2.94 30.45 21.94
CA ALA A 319 -1.57 30.09 22.26
C ALA A 319 -0.93 31.02 23.30
N VAL A 320 -0.55 30.48 24.47
CA VAL A 320 -0.01 31.25 25.61
C VAL A 320 1.28 30.66 26.17
N PHE A 321 2.16 31.50 26.72
CA PHE A 321 3.35 31.03 27.42
C PHE A 321 3.02 30.48 28.81
N PHE A 322 3.82 29.53 29.30
CA PHE A 322 3.60 28.94 30.63
C PHE A 322 3.57 29.97 31.77
N ALA A 323 4.42 31.00 31.71
CA ALA A 323 4.42 32.08 32.71
C ALA A 323 3.10 32.87 32.76
N ASP A 324 2.37 32.94 31.65
CA ASP A 324 1.04 33.57 31.60
C ASP A 324 -0.03 32.63 32.17
N ILE A 325 0.07 31.31 31.91
CA ILE A 325 -0.76 30.28 32.55
C ILE A 325 -0.62 30.31 34.08
N GLU A 326 0.61 30.35 34.58
CA GLU A 326 0.89 30.43 36.02
C GLU A 326 0.30 31.69 36.65
N ARG A 327 0.40 32.83 35.97
CA ARG A 327 -0.11 34.11 36.46
C ARG A 327 -1.63 34.12 36.58
N GLU A 328 -2.32 33.44 35.68
CA GLU A 328 -3.78 33.48 35.57
C GLU A 328 -4.47 32.40 36.40
N LEU A 329 -3.93 31.18 36.39
CA LEU A 329 -4.52 30.08 37.15
C LEU A 329 -4.05 30.07 38.61
N GLY A 330 -2.86 30.60 38.89
CA GLY A 330 -2.21 30.48 40.19
C GLY A 330 -1.87 29.03 40.55
N GLY A 331 -1.34 28.80 41.75
CA GLY A 331 -1.02 27.46 42.26
C GLY A 331 0.46 27.06 42.14
N PHE A 332 0.74 25.77 42.29
CA PHE A 332 2.10 25.24 42.27
C PHE A 332 2.56 24.94 40.84
N SER A 333 3.67 25.56 40.41
CA SER A 333 4.27 25.40 39.08
C SER A 333 4.44 23.95 38.63
N GLY A 334 4.86 23.07 39.54
CA GLY A 334 5.05 21.64 39.24
C GLY A 334 3.73 20.95 38.91
N GLN A 335 2.68 21.24 39.67
CA GLN A 335 1.36 20.62 39.48
C GLN A 335 0.67 21.11 38.20
N LEU A 336 0.84 22.40 37.87
CA LEU A 336 0.39 22.96 36.59
C LEU A 336 1.15 22.33 35.41
N LEU A 337 2.48 22.20 35.54
CA LEU A 337 3.29 21.58 34.50
C LEU A 337 2.93 20.11 34.28
N ASP A 338 2.73 19.35 35.36
CA ASP A 338 2.32 17.94 35.27
C ASP A 338 0.96 17.81 34.59
N ALA A 339 -0.05 18.61 35.00
CA ALA A 339 -1.36 18.61 34.36
C ALA A 339 -1.30 19.01 32.88
N LEU A 340 -0.44 19.97 32.51
CA LEU A 340 -0.20 20.34 31.12
C LEU A 340 0.37 19.18 30.31
N TRP A 341 1.32 18.44 30.88
CA TRP A 341 1.88 17.25 30.23
C TRP A 341 0.89 16.10 30.13
N ASP A 342 0.01 15.90 31.13
CA ASP A 342 -1.07 14.92 31.04
C ASP A 342 -1.98 15.21 29.83
N LEU A 343 -2.36 16.47 29.64
CA LEU A 343 -3.14 16.92 28.48
C LEU A 343 -2.39 16.76 27.14
N VAL A 344 -1.06 16.95 27.15
CA VAL A 344 -0.21 16.69 25.97
C VAL A 344 -0.20 15.21 25.61
N TRP A 345 -0.11 14.31 26.59
CA TRP A 345 -0.09 12.86 26.33
C TRP A 345 -1.45 12.28 25.96
N ALA A 346 -2.54 12.92 26.41
CA ALA A 346 -3.89 12.69 25.89
C ALA A 346 -4.05 13.20 24.45
N GLY A 347 -3.19 14.13 24.04
CA GLY A 347 -3.18 14.74 22.72
C GLY A 347 -4.20 15.86 22.55
N GLU A 348 -4.57 16.52 23.64
CA GLU A 348 -5.44 17.70 23.64
C GLU A 348 -4.65 19.01 23.49
N ILE A 349 -3.40 19.02 23.94
CA ILE A 349 -2.54 20.22 23.95
C ILE A 349 -1.25 19.96 23.16
N GLY A 350 -0.80 20.98 22.43
CA GLY A 350 0.45 21.01 21.70
C GLY A 350 1.32 22.21 22.10
N ASN A 351 2.45 22.36 21.41
CA ASN A 351 3.37 23.48 21.58
C ASN A 351 3.95 23.92 20.23
N ASP A 352 4.30 25.21 20.10
CA ASP A 352 4.91 25.78 18.88
C ASP A 352 6.38 25.35 18.65
N THR A 353 6.99 24.63 19.59
CA THR A 353 8.33 24.05 19.46
C THR A 353 8.42 22.68 20.15
N LEU A 354 9.44 21.89 19.81
CA LEU A 354 9.78 20.67 20.53
C LEU A 354 10.79 20.91 21.67
N ALA A 355 11.14 22.16 21.96
CA ALA A 355 12.02 22.52 23.07
C ALA A 355 11.58 21.92 24.43
N PRO A 356 10.28 21.88 24.80
CA PRO A 356 9.82 21.23 26.02
C PRO A 356 10.15 19.74 26.10
N LEU A 357 9.98 19.01 24.99
CA LEU A 357 10.30 17.59 24.91
C LEU A 357 11.80 17.36 25.11
N ARG A 358 12.64 18.18 24.47
CA ARG A 358 14.10 18.13 24.64
C ARG A 358 14.51 18.42 26.08
N ALA A 359 13.90 19.41 26.71
CA ALA A 359 14.17 19.75 28.11
C ALA A 359 13.81 18.60 29.05
N ARG A 360 12.66 17.95 28.81
CA ARG A 360 12.18 16.78 29.58
C ARG A 360 13.10 15.56 29.42
N VAL A 361 13.55 15.24 28.20
CA VAL A 361 14.53 14.15 27.97
C VAL A 361 15.89 14.44 28.61
N ARG A 362 16.34 15.70 28.57
CA ARG A 362 17.60 16.10 29.25
C ARG A 362 17.50 16.01 30.77
N ALA A 363 16.32 16.31 31.33
CA ALA A 363 16.07 16.23 32.77
C ALA A 363 16.06 14.77 33.26
N THR A 364 15.45 13.84 32.50
CA THR A 364 15.42 12.41 32.84
C THR A 364 16.77 11.73 32.68
N GLY A 365 17.61 12.16 31.73
CA GLY A 365 18.96 11.61 31.48
C GLY A 365 20.03 12.02 32.50
N LYS A 366 19.76 12.96 33.42
CA LYS A 366 20.79 13.59 34.30
C LYS A 366 20.59 13.35 35.81
N GLN A 367 20.22 12.14 36.23
CA GLN A 367 20.44 11.73 37.62
C GLN A 367 21.85 11.18 37.90
N SER A 368 22.71 10.95 36.89
CA SER A 368 24.04 10.33 37.10
C SER A 368 25.26 11.28 36.98
N ASN A 369 25.10 12.59 36.81
CA ASN A 369 26.27 13.48 36.81
C ASN A 369 25.94 14.91 37.31
N ARG A 370 25.88 15.06 38.64
CA ARG A 370 26.09 16.37 39.29
C ARG A 370 27.58 16.73 39.20
N GLY A 371 28.00 17.15 38.01
CA GLY A 371 29.37 17.56 37.71
C GLY A 371 29.39 18.85 36.91
N ARG A 372 29.62 19.96 37.61
CA ARG A 372 30.02 21.28 37.09
C ARG A 372 29.03 21.99 36.15
N SER A 373 28.10 22.72 36.77
CA SER A 373 27.65 24.00 36.20
C SER A 373 28.88 24.86 35.92
N ALA A 374 29.13 25.15 34.63
CA ALA A 374 30.11 26.15 34.24
C ALA A 374 29.68 27.48 34.86
N ARG A 375 30.46 27.97 35.83
CA ARG A 375 30.37 29.34 36.32
C ARG A 375 30.50 30.29 35.12
N ARG A 376 29.38 30.78 34.60
CA ARG A 376 29.38 31.91 33.64
C ARG A 376 29.98 33.11 34.37
N ARG A 377 30.94 33.76 33.72
CA ARG A 377 31.63 34.95 34.24
C ARG A 377 30.60 36.07 34.49
N PRO A 378 30.72 36.86 35.58
CA PRO A 378 29.90 38.05 35.76
C PRO A 378 30.26 39.07 34.68
N SER A 379 29.28 39.47 33.86
CA SER A 379 29.42 40.62 32.97
C SER A 379 29.36 41.91 33.79
N LEU A 380 30.25 42.86 33.48
CA LEU A 380 30.28 44.21 34.07
C LEU A 380 29.27 45.18 33.40
N TYR A 381 28.60 44.75 32.32
CA TYR A 381 27.51 45.50 31.70
C TYR A 381 26.17 44.94 32.19
N GLY A 382 25.65 45.54 33.27
CA GLY A 382 24.23 45.60 33.62
C GLY A 382 23.44 44.29 33.67
N ALA A 383 23.15 43.83 34.89
CA ALA A 383 22.27 42.71 35.23
C ALA A 383 20.76 42.89 34.87
N GLY A 384 20.45 43.63 33.79
CA GLY A 384 19.10 43.92 33.32
C GLY A 384 18.60 42.96 32.25
N VAL A 385 19.44 42.56 31.29
CA VAL A 385 19.01 41.74 30.14
C VAL A 385 18.90 40.26 30.51
N ASP A 386 19.87 39.71 31.24
CA ASP A 386 19.85 38.30 31.68
C ASP A 386 18.74 37.96 32.69
N ARG A 387 18.27 38.94 33.47
CA ARG A 387 17.14 38.77 34.40
C ARG A 387 15.78 38.73 33.70
N LEU A 388 15.66 39.34 32.51
CA LEU A 388 14.42 39.32 31.72
C LEU A 388 14.19 37.96 31.04
N TYR A 389 15.25 37.31 30.58
CA TYR A 389 15.18 35.94 30.03
C TYR A 389 14.98 34.88 31.12
N ALA A 390 15.62 35.04 32.29
CA ALA A 390 15.46 34.12 33.41
C ALA A 390 14.10 34.20 34.12
N ARG A 391 13.36 35.31 33.97
CA ARG A 391 11.99 35.48 34.53
C ARG A 391 10.87 34.99 33.61
N ARG A 392 11.15 34.75 32.33
CA ARG A 392 10.18 34.19 31.36
C ARG A 392 10.36 32.69 31.14
N ALA A 393 11.50 32.12 31.57
CA ALA A 393 11.74 30.69 31.52
C ALA A 393 11.11 30.02 32.75
N GLY A 394 9.99 29.33 32.56
CA GLY A 394 9.43 28.45 33.58
C GLY A 394 10.34 27.24 33.87
N PRO A 395 9.89 26.29 34.68
CA PRO A 395 10.59 25.02 34.91
C PRO A 395 10.98 24.31 33.59
N PRO A 396 12.08 23.53 33.52
CA PRO A 396 12.45 22.79 32.32
C PRO A 396 11.29 21.91 31.82
N GLY A 397 10.95 22.01 30.54
CA GLY A 397 9.77 21.37 29.97
C GLY A 397 8.54 22.28 29.87
N SER A 398 8.67 23.58 30.14
CA SER A 398 7.61 24.60 30.02
C SER A 398 7.84 25.60 28.87
N GLU A 399 8.91 25.42 28.09
CA GLU A 399 9.32 26.31 27.00
C GLU A 399 8.23 26.46 25.90
N GLY A 400 8.30 27.52 25.11
CA GLY A 400 7.36 27.73 23.98
C GLY A 400 5.96 28.18 24.38
N ARG A 401 5.07 28.24 23.40
CA ARG A 401 3.65 28.59 23.57
C ARG A 401 2.81 27.32 23.50
N TRP A 402 1.93 27.18 24.48
CA TRP A 402 1.00 26.07 24.61
C TRP A 402 -0.33 26.45 24.01
N SER A 403 -0.92 25.54 23.23
CA SER A 403 -2.21 25.74 22.57
C SER A 403 -3.02 24.46 22.56
N ALA A 404 -4.34 24.59 22.60
CA ALA A 404 -5.24 23.47 22.35
C ALA A 404 -5.06 22.97 20.90
N LEU A 405 -4.96 21.65 20.73
CA LEU A 405 -4.95 21.02 19.42
C LEU A 405 -6.37 21.01 18.86
N PRO A 406 -6.55 21.23 17.55
CA PRO A 406 -7.87 21.15 16.94
C PRO A 406 -8.40 19.73 17.06
N ASP A 407 -9.64 19.60 17.52
CA ASP A 407 -10.37 18.34 17.46
C ASP A 407 -10.68 17.96 16.00
N ALA A 408 -11.11 16.72 15.78
CA ALA A 408 -11.49 16.21 14.46
C ALA A 408 -12.57 17.06 13.76
N GLY A 409 -13.33 17.85 14.52
CA GLY A 409 -14.34 18.78 14.01
C GLY A 409 -15.52 18.05 13.36
N ASP A 410 -16.09 18.65 12.32
CA ASP A 410 -17.27 18.13 11.60
C ASP A 410 -16.94 17.02 10.58
N LEU A 411 -15.70 16.53 10.53
CA LEU A 411 -15.30 15.49 9.58
C LEU A 411 -16.02 14.17 9.87
N THR A 412 -16.60 13.59 8.82
CA THR A 412 -17.26 12.30 8.91
C THR A 412 -16.24 11.17 9.14
N ALA A 413 -16.69 10.05 9.72
CA ALA A 413 -15.86 8.87 9.90
C ALA A 413 -15.28 8.35 8.56
N THR A 414 -16.03 8.51 7.46
CA THR A 414 -15.60 8.10 6.12
C THR A 414 -14.49 8.99 5.56
N GLU A 415 -14.57 10.31 5.76
CA GLU A 415 -13.51 11.25 5.33
C GLU A 415 -12.20 10.96 6.06
N ARG A 416 -12.27 10.76 7.38
CA ARG A 416 -11.09 10.39 8.19
C ARG A 416 -10.51 9.04 7.78
N ALA A 417 -11.35 8.02 7.60
CA ALA A 417 -10.88 6.71 7.15
C ALA A 417 -10.24 6.78 5.74
N THR A 418 -10.74 7.65 4.87
CA THR A 418 -10.18 7.90 3.54
C THR A 418 -8.82 8.59 3.63
N ALA A 419 -8.69 9.63 4.47
CA ALA A 419 -7.42 10.30 4.71
C ALA A 419 -6.36 9.33 5.27
N THR A 420 -6.73 8.48 6.24
CA THR A 420 -5.84 7.45 6.78
C THR A 420 -5.46 6.42 5.71
N ALA A 421 -6.39 6.02 4.84
CA ALA A 421 -6.09 5.09 3.73
C ALA A 421 -5.08 5.69 2.74
N VAL A 422 -5.21 6.97 2.40
CA VAL A 422 -4.23 7.70 1.58
C VAL A 422 -2.88 7.76 2.30
N GLN A 423 -2.86 8.11 3.58
CA GLN A 423 -1.62 8.17 4.35
C GLN A 423 -0.89 6.81 4.41
N LEU A 424 -1.62 5.71 4.54
CA LEU A 424 -1.05 4.35 4.50
C LEU A 424 -0.37 4.06 3.16
N LEU A 425 -0.98 4.48 2.05
CA LEU A 425 -0.43 4.33 0.71
C LEU A 425 0.83 5.18 0.53
N GLU A 426 0.81 6.46 0.92
CA GLU A 426 1.98 7.35 0.85
C GLU A 426 3.16 6.81 1.67
N ARG A 427 2.86 6.23 2.84
CA ARG A 427 3.90 5.73 3.75
C ARG A 427 4.49 4.39 3.33
N HIS A 428 3.65 3.42 2.96
CA HIS A 428 4.12 2.06 2.67
C HIS A 428 4.38 1.80 1.20
N GLY A 429 3.83 2.60 0.29
CA GLY A 429 3.79 2.34 -1.15
C GLY A 429 2.87 1.17 -1.52
N VAL A 430 3.06 0.02 -0.87
CA VAL A 430 2.22 -1.19 -0.95
C VAL A 430 1.66 -1.52 0.43
N VAL A 431 0.35 -1.38 0.58
CA VAL A 431 -0.36 -1.63 1.83
C VAL A 431 -0.76 -3.10 1.92
N THR A 432 -0.28 -3.76 2.98
CA THR A 432 -0.68 -5.11 3.38
C THR A 432 -1.58 -5.08 4.61
N ARG A 433 -2.31 -6.17 4.84
CA ARG A 433 -3.09 -6.35 6.08
C ARG A 433 -2.22 -6.28 7.32
N GLU A 434 -1.01 -6.83 7.24
CA GLU A 434 -0.02 -6.85 8.29
C GLU A 434 0.51 -5.44 8.63
N ALA A 435 0.72 -4.57 7.62
CA ALA A 435 1.11 -3.18 7.82
C ALA A 435 0.05 -2.38 8.61
N ILE A 436 -1.24 -2.51 8.26
CA ILE A 436 -2.34 -1.86 8.99
C ILE A 436 -2.42 -2.35 10.44
N ARG A 437 -2.18 -3.64 10.67
CA ARG A 437 -2.15 -4.21 12.02
C ARG A 437 -0.95 -3.65 12.82
N GLY A 438 0.21 -3.52 12.19
CA GLY A 438 1.43 -3.00 12.82
C GLY A 438 1.27 -1.57 13.35
N GLU A 439 0.41 -0.76 12.72
CA GLU A 439 0.12 0.60 13.16
C GLU A 439 -0.99 0.72 14.22
N GLY A 440 -1.73 -0.36 14.49
CA GLY A 440 -2.80 -0.34 15.49
C GLY A 440 -4.02 0.49 15.10
N LEU A 441 -4.33 0.59 13.79
CA LEU A 441 -5.45 1.41 13.32
C LEU A 441 -6.82 0.84 13.73
N PRO A 442 -7.79 1.69 14.13
CA PRO A 442 -9.13 1.25 14.50
C PRO A 442 -9.84 0.46 13.40
N GLY A 443 -10.53 -0.61 13.77
CA GLY A 443 -11.28 -1.48 12.83
C GLY A 443 -10.42 -2.37 11.93
N GLY A 444 -9.09 -2.23 11.96
CA GLY A 444 -8.15 -3.02 11.17
C GLY A 444 -8.43 -2.98 9.66
N PHE A 445 -7.94 -3.99 8.93
CA PHE A 445 -8.02 -4.02 7.46
C PHE A 445 -9.45 -3.97 6.90
N SER A 446 -10.42 -4.57 7.60
CA SER A 446 -11.82 -4.61 7.15
C SER A 446 -12.45 -3.22 7.07
N ALA A 447 -12.04 -2.27 7.91
CA ALA A 447 -12.54 -0.89 7.87
C ALA A 447 -12.07 -0.12 6.63
N TYR A 448 -10.85 -0.40 6.15
CA TYR A 448 -10.23 0.31 5.03
C TYR A 448 -10.43 -0.40 3.68
N TYR A 449 -10.74 -1.70 3.66
CA TYR A 449 -10.93 -2.47 2.44
C TYR A 449 -11.96 -1.88 1.45
N PRO A 450 -13.16 -1.42 1.87
CA PRO A 450 -14.12 -0.79 0.96
C PRO A 450 -13.57 0.47 0.29
N ILE A 451 -12.74 1.23 1.01
CA ILE A 451 -12.11 2.45 0.52
C ILE A 451 -11.07 2.10 -0.55
N PHE A 452 -10.18 1.15 -0.26
CA PHE A 452 -9.21 0.68 -1.25
C PHE A 452 -9.88 0.09 -2.50
N LYS A 453 -10.95 -0.68 -2.33
CA LYS A 453 -11.75 -1.20 -3.46
C LYS A 453 -12.35 -0.08 -4.31
N ALA A 454 -12.83 1.01 -3.69
CA ALA A 454 -13.34 2.16 -4.41
C ALA A 454 -12.23 2.92 -5.15
N MET A 455 -11.05 3.08 -4.52
CA MET A 455 -9.88 3.69 -5.14
C MET A 455 -9.34 2.86 -6.32
N GLU A 456 -9.38 1.53 -6.23
CA GLU A 456 -9.05 0.59 -7.32
C GLU A 456 -10.03 0.76 -8.49
N ALA A 457 -11.34 0.79 -8.21
CA ALA A 457 -12.36 1.00 -9.23
C ALA A 457 -12.23 2.36 -9.95
N ALA A 458 -11.72 3.37 -9.23
CA ALA A 458 -11.39 4.68 -9.77
C ALA A 458 -10.03 4.73 -10.50
N GLY A 459 -9.28 3.63 -10.55
CA GLY A 459 -7.96 3.55 -11.17
C GLY A 459 -6.84 4.30 -10.43
N LYS A 460 -7.06 4.72 -9.18
CA LYS A 460 -6.06 5.46 -8.37
C LYS A 460 -4.99 4.55 -7.76
N ILE A 461 -5.33 3.28 -7.53
CA ILE A 461 -4.43 2.28 -6.97
C ILE A 461 -4.62 0.95 -7.70
N ARG A 462 -3.63 0.06 -7.54
CA ARG A 462 -3.68 -1.29 -8.09
C ARG A 462 -3.87 -2.29 -6.96
N ARG A 463 -4.78 -3.24 -7.15
CA ARG A 463 -4.94 -4.41 -6.27
C ARG A 463 -4.24 -5.60 -6.89
N GLY A 464 -3.48 -6.34 -6.09
CA GLY A 464 -2.74 -7.48 -6.57
C GLY A 464 -2.10 -8.28 -5.45
N TYR A 465 -1.32 -9.29 -5.84
CA TYR A 465 -0.46 -10.05 -4.94
C TYR A 465 0.98 -9.58 -5.19
N PHE A 466 1.38 -8.50 -4.51
CA PHE A 466 2.67 -7.86 -4.76
C PHE A 466 3.80 -8.54 -3.99
N ILE A 467 3.56 -8.92 -2.73
CA ILE A 467 4.55 -9.48 -1.81
C ILE A 467 4.13 -10.90 -1.42
N ALA A 468 5.03 -11.86 -1.62
CA ALA A 468 4.82 -13.26 -1.31
C ALA A 468 4.71 -13.51 0.21
N GLY A 469 3.85 -14.45 0.62
CA GLY A 469 3.67 -14.83 2.02
C GLY A 469 2.88 -13.82 2.87
N MET A 470 2.46 -12.69 2.28
CA MET A 470 1.59 -11.71 2.91
C MET A 470 0.12 -12.01 2.58
N GLY A 471 -0.83 -11.43 3.34
CA GLY A 471 -2.26 -11.66 3.11
C GLY A 471 -2.71 -11.42 1.65
N GLY A 472 -3.77 -12.11 1.21
CA GLY A 472 -4.13 -12.22 -0.21
C GLY A 472 -4.63 -10.94 -0.90
N ALA A 473 -5.06 -9.90 -0.16
CA ALA A 473 -5.43 -8.62 -0.75
C ALA A 473 -4.40 -7.56 -0.36
N GLN A 474 -3.69 -7.03 -1.35
CA GLN A 474 -2.69 -5.97 -1.20
C GLN A 474 -2.99 -4.85 -2.19
N PHE A 475 -2.62 -3.63 -1.82
CA PHE A 475 -2.95 -2.42 -2.58
C PHE A 475 -1.71 -1.56 -2.75
N GLY A 476 -1.32 -1.24 -3.98
CA GLY A 476 -0.15 -0.44 -4.30
C GLY A 476 -0.51 0.87 -4.99
N LEU A 477 0.23 1.93 -4.68
CA LEU A 477 0.24 3.15 -5.50
C LEU A 477 0.84 2.83 -6.88
N PRO A 478 0.31 3.39 -7.98
CA PRO A 478 0.88 3.20 -9.31
C PRO A 478 2.38 3.55 -9.34
N GLY A 479 3.20 2.63 -9.84
CA GLY A 479 4.67 2.78 -9.91
C GLY A 479 5.40 2.35 -8.63
N ALA A 480 4.71 2.12 -7.51
CA ALA A 480 5.33 1.49 -6.34
C ALA A 480 5.65 0.02 -6.64
N GLU A 481 4.82 -0.67 -7.42
CA GLU A 481 5.05 -2.04 -7.86
C GLU A 481 6.27 -2.19 -8.78
N ASP A 482 6.54 -1.20 -9.62
CA ASP A 482 7.71 -1.22 -10.52
C ASP A 482 8.99 -1.04 -9.68
N ARG A 483 9.00 -0.04 -8.78
CA ARG A 483 10.11 0.17 -7.83
C ARG A 483 10.32 -1.00 -6.86
N LEU A 484 9.25 -1.69 -6.49
CA LEU A 484 9.33 -2.89 -5.65
C LEU A 484 10.04 -4.04 -6.39
N ARG A 485 9.90 -4.10 -7.71
CA ARG A 485 10.51 -5.10 -8.59
C ARG A 485 11.90 -4.72 -9.07
N ASP A 486 12.23 -3.43 -9.07
CA ASP A 486 13.52 -2.95 -9.51
C ASP A 486 14.65 -3.68 -8.78
N GLU A 487 15.40 -4.49 -9.52
CA GLU A 487 16.58 -5.17 -9.03
C GLU A 487 17.72 -4.17 -8.86
N ALA A 488 18.26 -4.07 -7.64
CA ALA A 488 19.43 -3.24 -7.38
C ALA A 488 20.59 -3.76 -8.24
N GLN A 489 21.10 -2.93 -9.16
CA GLN A 489 22.23 -3.26 -10.03
C GLN A 489 23.59 -3.29 -9.29
N ASN A 490 23.60 -3.05 -7.97
CA ASN A 490 24.82 -2.98 -7.17
C ASN A 490 25.35 -4.38 -6.82
N ARG A 491 26.62 -4.64 -7.17
CA ARG A 491 27.33 -5.87 -6.81
C ARG A 491 27.59 -5.99 -5.29
N GLU A 492 27.66 -4.87 -4.57
CA GLU A 492 27.81 -4.80 -3.11
C GLU A 492 26.86 -3.74 -2.53
N PRO A 493 25.69 -4.13 -2.02
CA PRO A 493 24.70 -3.22 -1.45
C PRO A 493 25.18 -2.66 -0.09
N PRO A 494 25.00 -1.36 0.18
CA PRO A 494 25.40 -0.78 1.46
C PRO A 494 24.51 -1.28 2.61
N VAL A 495 25.06 -1.28 3.83
CA VAL A 495 24.28 -1.57 5.04
C VAL A 495 23.49 -0.32 5.44
N VAL A 496 22.18 -0.46 5.49
CA VAL A 496 21.25 0.56 5.95
C VAL A 496 21.00 0.38 7.44
N LEU A 497 21.24 1.43 8.22
CA LEU A 497 20.99 1.48 9.65
C LEU A 497 19.68 2.25 9.92
N LEU A 498 18.73 1.61 10.61
CA LEU A 498 17.47 2.25 11.00
C LEU A 498 17.20 2.07 12.50
N ALA A 499 16.44 3.00 13.08
CA ALA A 499 15.80 2.73 14.37
C ALA A 499 14.77 1.60 14.17
N ALA A 500 14.64 0.70 15.14
CA ALA A 500 13.71 -0.42 15.05
C ALA A 500 12.24 0.06 14.93
N CYS A 501 11.93 1.22 15.51
CA CYS A 501 10.63 1.87 15.43
C CYS A 501 10.39 2.64 14.12
N ASP A 502 11.41 2.87 13.29
CA ASP A 502 11.33 3.71 12.08
C ASP A 502 10.28 3.15 11.08
N PRO A 503 9.37 3.96 10.51
CA PRO A 503 8.43 3.52 9.49
C PRO A 503 9.08 2.83 8.28
N ALA A 504 10.32 3.19 7.94
CA ALA A 504 11.09 2.57 6.86
C ALA A 504 11.52 1.13 7.14
N ASN A 505 11.49 0.69 8.40
CA ASN A 505 11.79 -0.69 8.75
C ASN A 505 10.55 -1.57 8.56
N ALA A 506 10.55 -2.44 7.55
CA ALA A 506 9.47 -3.39 7.30
C ALA A 506 9.39 -4.51 8.35
N TRP A 507 10.53 -4.88 8.96
CA TRP A 507 10.62 -6.00 9.91
C TRP A 507 9.97 -5.64 11.26
N GLY A 508 9.19 -6.58 11.78
CA GLY A 508 8.40 -6.40 12.99
C GLY A 508 7.15 -5.52 12.81
N SER A 509 6.82 -5.15 11.58
CA SER A 509 5.62 -4.39 11.21
C SER A 509 4.88 -5.15 10.10
N ALA A 510 5.09 -4.78 8.84
CA ALA A 510 4.53 -5.47 7.68
C ALA A 510 5.09 -6.89 7.50
N LEU A 511 6.37 -7.09 7.85
CA LEU A 511 7.03 -8.40 7.80
C LEU A 511 7.25 -8.95 9.22
N PRO A 512 7.04 -10.26 9.45
CA PRO A 512 7.36 -10.88 10.73
C PRO A 512 8.89 -10.91 10.92
N TRP A 513 9.37 -10.75 12.15
CA TRP A 513 10.79 -10.93 12.44
C TRP A 513 11.28 -12.33 12.00
N PRO A 514 12.50 -12.46 11.44
CA PRO A 514 13.11 -13.75 11.19
C PRO A 514 13.21 -14.56 12.49
N ARG A 515 12.95 -15.88 12.41
CA ARG A 515 12.91 -16.75 13.59
C ARG A 515 14.30 -17.36 13.83
N LYS A 516 14.77 -17.28 15.07
CA LYS A 516 15.87 -18.10 15.60
C LYS A 516 15.31 -18.99 16.71
N GLU A 517 15.30 -20.30 16.52
CA GLU A 517 14.72 -21.25 17.48
C GLU A 517 15.59 -21.41 18.73
N GLU A 518 16.91 -21.22 18.59
CA GLU A 518 17.90 -21.49 19.64
C GLU A 518 18.15 -20.29 20.58
N VAL A 519 17.69 -19.09 20.19
CA VAL A 519 17.95 -17.83 20.92
C VAL A 519 16.71 -17.39 21.68
N ARG A 520 16.86 -17.05 22.98
CA ARG A 520 15.73 -16.63 23.83
C ARG A 520 15.33 -15.19 23.56
N ALA A 521 16.32 -14.33 23.29
CA ALA A 521 16.08 -12.94 22.99
C ALA A 521 15.36 -12.76 21.64
N ARG A 522 14.33 -11.91 21.63
CA ARG A 522 13.53 -11.64 20.43
C ARG A 522 13.65 -10.17 20.04
N PRO A 523 13.87 -9.87 18.74
CA PRO A 523 13.87 -8.50 18.27
C PRO A 523 12.49 -7.86 18.47
N GLN A 524 12.49 -6.57 18.83
CA GLN A 524 11.28 -5.79 19.06
C GLN A 524 11.46 -4.37 18.51
N ARG A 525 10.34 -3.75 18.14
CA ARG A 525 10.26 -2.32 17.78
C ARG A 525 10.17 -1.47 19.04
N SER A 526 11.28 -1.39 19.77
CA SER A 526 11.38 -0.66 21.03
C SER A 526 12.26 0.59 20.89
N ALA A 527 12.01 1.58 21.76
CA ALA A 527 12.74 2.85 21.74
C ALA A 527 14.26 2.64 21.91
N GLY A 528 15.06 3.23 21.02
CA GLY A 528 16.51 3.13 21.02
C GLY A 528 17.08 1.80 20.50
N ALA A 529 16.25 0.82 20.13
CA ALA A 529 16.73 -0.36 19.43
C ALA A 529 17.00 -0.02 17.94
N ARG A 530 17.96 -0.72 17.32
CA ARG A 530 18.38 -0.47 15.93
C ARG A 530 18.41 -1.76 15.11
N VAL A 531 18.23 -1.62 13.80
CA VAL A 531 18.31 -2.73 12.83
C VAL A 531 19.31 -2.40 11.73
N PHE A 532 20.02 -3.42 11.26
CA PHE A 532 20.98 -3.35 10.17
C PHE A 532 20.46 -4.17 9.00
N LEU A 533 20.27 -3.53 7.85
CA LEU A 533 19.71 -4.15 6.65
C LEU A 533 20.73 -4.14 5.51
N GLU A 534 20.84 -5.23 4.76
CA GLU A 534 21.64 -5.32 3.54
C GLU A 534 20.77 -5.94 2.44
N ASP A 535 20.50 -5.17 1.36
CA ASP A 535 19.59 -5.59 0.28
C ASP A 535 18.22 -6.11 0.80
N GLY A 536 17.70 -5.47 1.84
CA GLY A 536 16.45 -5.84 2.52
C GLY A 536 16.53 -7.04 3.48
N ARG A 537 17.66 -7.74 3.54
CA ARG A 537 17.91 -8.80 4.53
C ARG A 537 18.27 -8.18 5.86
N LEU A 538 17.64 -8.64 6.94
CA LEU A 538 18.02 -8.25 8.28
C LEU A 538 19.35 -8.92 8.63
N LEU A 539 20.41 -8.14 8.84
CA LEU A 539 21.73 -8.65 9.26
C LEU A 539 21.80 -8.78 10.78
N ALA A 540 21.32 -7.75 11.48
CA ALA A 540 21.34 -7.74 12.94
C ALA A 540 20.29 -6.80 13.54
N TRP A 541 19.93 -7.09 14.79
CA TRP A 541 19.15 -6.22 15.68
C TRP A 541 20.01 -5.88 16.91
N LEU A 542 20.12 -4.59 17.23
CA LEU A 542 20.85 -4.09 18.40
C LEU A 542 19.85 -3.58 19.43
N SER A 543 20.00 -4.03 20.68
CA SER A 543 19.13 -3.64 21.77
C SER A 543 19.29 -2.17 22.17
N ARG A 544 18.29 -1.63 22.89
CA ARG A 544 18.32 -0.26 23.44
C ARG A 544 19.56 0.02 24.31
N SER A 545 20.06 -0.98 25.04
CA SER A 545 21.23 -0.82 25.90
C SER A 545 22.55 -0.79 25.11
N GLU A 546 22.51 -1.05 23.80
CA GLU A 546 23.67 -1.22 22.92
C GLU A 546 24.62 -2.33 23.38
N ARG A 547 24.16 -3.24 24.26
CA ARG A 547 24.95 -4.34 24.85
C ARG A 547 24.65 -5.71 24.27
N GLN A 548 23.47 -5.86 23.66
CA GLN A 548 23.02 -7.14 23.12
C GLN A 548 22.75 -6.99 21.62
N LEU A 549 23.37 -7.86 20.83
CA LEU A 549 23.19 -7.94 19.40
C LEU A 549 22.55 -9.31 19.07
N LEU A 550 21.53 -9.31 18.24
CA LEU A 550 21.02 -10.53 17.61
C LEU A 550 21.47 -10.51 16.17
N SER A 551 22.22 -11.52 15.74
CA SER A 551 22.70 -11.63 14.38
C SER A 551 21.80 -12.57 13.58
N PHE A 552 21.67 -12.34 12.28
CA PHE A 552 20.96 -13.21 11.35
C PHE A 552 21.89 -13.60 10.19
N ILE A 553 23.19 -13.67 10.47
CA ILE A 553 24.25 -14.06 9.53
C ILE A 553 24.64 -15.51 9.85
N ASP A 554 23.71 -16.42 9.61
CA ASP A 554 23.86 -17.86 9.87
C ASP A 554 23.53 -18.67 8.61
N GLU A 555 23.68 -19.99 8.67
CA GLU A 555 23.42 -20.88 7.53
C GLU A 555 21.95 -20.87 7.08
N THR A 556 21.01 -20.55 7.99
CA THR A 556 19.57 -20.56 7.70
C THR A 556 19.12 -19.29 6.96
N HIS A 557 19.64 -18.14 7.36
CA HIS A 557 19.27 -16.83 6.81
C HIS A 557 20.22 -16.37 5.69
N CYS A 558 21.46 -16.88 5.66
CA CYS A 558 22.46 -16.60 4.65
C CYS A 558 23.24 -17.88 4.26
N PRO A 559 22.69 -18.71 3.37
CA PRO A 559 23.26 -20.04 3.07
C PRO A 559 24.59 -20.01 2.33
N ASP A 560 24.87 -18.96 1.53
CA ASP A 560 26.15 -18.79 0.84
C ASP A 560 27.28 -18.38 1.81
N PRO A 561 28.35 -19.18 1.96
CA PRO A 561 29.48 -18.84 2.82
C PRO A 561 30.21 -17.55 2.42
N GLY A 562 30.35 -17.29 1.11
CA GLY A 562 31.02 -16.09 0.62
C GLY A 562 30.21 -14.82 0.91
N GLN A 563 28.89 -14.94 0.89
CA GLN A 563 28.01 -13.87 1.35
C GLN A 563 28.09 -13.67 2.86
N ARG A 564 28.10 -14.74 3.67
CA ARG A 564 28.22 -14.63 5.14
C ARG A 564 29.46 -13.84 5.57
N GLU A 565 30.61 -14.09 4.95
CA GLU A 565 31.84 -13.36 5.26
C GLU A 565 31.72 -11.87 4.92
N ARG A 566 31.17 -11.54 3.74
CA ARG A 566 30.93 -10.16 3.30
C ARG A 566 29.95 -9.43 4.21
N SER A 567 28.79 -10.02 4.50
CA SER A 567 27.78 -9.43 5.39
C SER A 567 28.30 -9.26 6.83
N SER A 568 29.16 -10.19 7.31
CA SER A 568 29.81 -10.06 8.63
C SER A 568 30.75 -8.87 8.70
N MET A 569 31.54 -8.64 7.64
CA MET A 569 32.41 -7.48 7.53
C MET A 569 31.60 -6.18 7.38
N ALA A 570 30.54 -6.20 6.58
CA ALA A 570 29.66 -5.06 6.37
C ALA A 570 28.96 -4.64 7.67
N LEU A 571 28.49 -5.60 8.47
CA LEU A 571 27.93 -5.35 9.80
C LEU A 571 28.98 -4.74 10.76
N ALA A 572 30.21 -5.25 10.76
CA ALA A 572 31.28 -4.71 11.59
C ALA A 572 31.61 -3.25 11.23
N ASN A 573 31.69 -2.93 9.94
CA ASN A 573 31.86 -1.56 9.46
C ASN A 573 30.67 -0.66 9.83
N ALA A 574 29.44 -1.15 9.73
CA ALA A 574 28.25 -0.38 10.11
C ALA A 574 28.22 -0.07 11.61
N LEU A 575 28.64 -1.00 12.47
CA LEU A 575 28.78 -0.77 13.92
C LEU A 575 29.91 0.23 14.24
N PHE A 576 30.99 0.20 13.46
CA PHE A 576 32.05 1.19 13.57
C PHE A 576 31.56 2.60 13.21
N GLU A 577 30.88 2.74 12.07
CA GLU A 577 30.31 4.01 11.62
C GLU A 577 29.27 4.54 12.60
N LEU A 578 28.44 3.66 13.18
CA LEU A 578 27.47 4.02 14.20
C LEU A 578 28.11 4.77 15.38
N LEU A 579 29.27 4.31 15.88
CA LEU A 579 29.97 4.97 16.99
C LEU A 579 30.56 6.34 16.59
N HIS A 580 30.99 6.48 15.33
CA HIS A 580 31.66 7.70 14.86
C HIS A 580 30.68 8.80 14.45
N THR A 581 29.54 8.41 13.89
CA THR A 581 28.43 9.30 13.52
C THR A 581 27.61 9.73 14.74
N THR A 582 27.36 8.83 15.70
CA THR A 582 26.61 9.15 16.90
C THR A 582 27.44 10.02 17.86
N LYS A 583 27.10 11.30 18.00
CA LYS A 583 27.81 12.24 18.90
C LYS A 583 27.63 11.92 20.40
N ALA A 584 26.73 11.00 20.76
CA ALA A 584 26.32 10.74 22.14
C ALA A 584 27.25 9.78 22.90
N SER A 585 27.75 8.73 22.24
CA SER A 585 28.53 7.65 22.89
C SER A 585 29.98 7.66 22.43
N LYS A 586 30.92 7.55 23.38
CA LYS A 586 32.37 7.45 23.09
C LYS A 586 32.88 6.01 23.01
N VAL A 587 32.05 5.07 23.48
CA VAL A 587 32.36 3.67 23.66
C VAL A 587 31.12 2.86 23.33
N LEU A 588 31.30 1.74 22.64
CA LEU A 588 30.29 0.72 22.39
C LEU A 588 30.83 -0.60 22.98
N LEU A 589 30.08 -1.20 23.91
CA LEU A 589 30.41 -2.49 24.52
C LEU A 589 29.30 -3.49 24.22
N LEU A 590 29.60 -4.46 23.37
CA LEU A 590 28.71 -5.60 23.10
C LEU A 590 29.06 -6.71 24.09
N GLU A 591 28.16 -6.99 25.03
CA GLU A 591 28.31 -8.05 26.02
C GLU A 591 27.91 -9.41 25.42
N LYS A 592 26.80 -9.43 24.67
CA LYS A 592 26.23 -10.66 24.12
C LYS A 592 25.90 -10.56 22.64
N ILE A 593 26.17 -11.65 21.91
CA ILE A 593 25.71 -11.88 20.54
C ILE A 593 24.93 -13.20 20.55
N ASP A 594 23.66 -13.19 20.13
CA ASP A 594 22.82 -14.40 20.06
C ASP A 594 22.72 -15.18 21.38
N ASP A 595 22.66 -14.44 22.51
CA ASP A 595 22.67 -14.94 23.89
C ASP A 595 24.00 -15.57 24.37
N GLU A 596 25.00 -15.68 23.51
CA GLU A 596 26.39 -16.06 23.82
C GLU A 596 27.26 -14.85 24.16
N PHE A 597 28.41 -15.06 24.80
CA PHE A 597 29.36 -13.98 25.08
C PHE A 597 29.97 -13.46 23.77
N ALA A 598 29.92 -12.13 23.57
CA ALA A 598 30.31 -11.51 22.30
C ALA A 598 31.76 -11.80 21.89
N ASN A 599 32.67 -11.99 22.86
CA ASN A 599 34.08 -12.30 22.63
C ASN A 599 34.34 -13.74 22.15
N GLU A 600 33.39 -14.65 22.35
CA GLU A 600 33.47 -16.08 21.96
C GLU A 600 32.74 -16.34 20.63
N HIS A 601 31.82 -15.47 20.24
CA HIS A 601 31.00 -15.61 19.04
C HIS A 601 31.85 -15.49 17.73
N PRO A 602 31.55 -16.25 16.65
CA PRO A 602 32.31 -16.21 15.39
C PRO A 602 32.44 -14.82 14.75
N LEU A 603 31.42 -13.96 14.92
CA LEU A 603 31.43 -12.57 14.43
C LEU A 603 32.52 -11.69 15.07
N ALA A 604 33.06 -12.09 16.25
CA ALA A 604 34.15 -11.37 16.90
C ALA A 604 35.37 -11.19 15.98
N ASN A 605 35.69 -12.21 15.17
CA ASN A 605 36.82 -12.17 14.25
C ASN A 605 36.68 -11.05 13.21
N SER A 606 35.47 -10.82 12.70
CA SER A 606 35.18 -9.75 11.74
C SER A 606 35.17 -8.38 12.42
N MET A 607 34.63 -8.30 13.64
CA MET A 607 34.62 -7.06 14.43
C MET A 607 36.04 -6.60 14.82
N GLU A 608 36.95 -7.52 15.16
CA GLU A 608 38.34 -7.20 15.49
C GLU A 608 39.08 -6.53 14.32
N LYS A 609 38.81 -6.95 13.07
CA LYS A 609 39.43 -6.37 11.86
C LYS A 609 39.09 -4.88 11.68
N VAL A 610 37.97 -4.42 12.23
CA VAL A 610 37.48 -3.02 12.13
C VAL A 610 37.86 -2.19 13.39
N GLY A 611 38.44 -2.82 14.42
CA GLY A 611 38.98 -2.13 15.59
C GLY A 611 38.27 -2.43 16.92
N PHE A 612 37.35 -3.39 16.97
CA PHE A 612 36.87 -3.92 18.25
C PHE A 612 37.98 -4.68 18.99
N ARG A 613 37.95 -4.64 20.31
CA ARG A 613 38.87 -5.40 21.18
C ARG A 613 38.09 -6.39 22.03
N ARG A 614 38.55 -7.64 22.11
CA ARG A 614 38.03 -8.60 23.09
C ARG A 614 38.41 -8.16 24.50
N THR A 615 37.42 -8.16 25.38
CA THR A 615 37.54 -7.92 26.81
C THR A 615 36.82 -9.03 27.57
N HIS A 616 37.02 -9.11 28.89
CA HIS A 616 36.31 -10.08 29.72
C HIS A 616 34.79 -9.87 29.74
N ASP A 617 34.34 -8.63 29.52
CA ASP A 617 32.92 -8.24 29.49
C ASP A 617 32.30 -8.34 28.09
N GLY A 618 33.07 -8.69 27.05
CA GLY A 618 32.61 -8.77 25.66
C GLY A 618 33.49 -8.01 24.66
N LEU A 619 32.90 -7.51 23.57
CA LEU A 619 33.58 -6.77 22.51
C LEU A 619 33.46 -5.26 22.70
N LEU A 620 34.61 -4.58 22.80
CA LEU A 620 34.70 -3.16 23.07
C LEU A 620 35.21 -2.39 21.85
N LEU A 621 34.43 -1.42 21.38
CA LEU A 621 34.86 -0.42 20.42
C LEU A 621 34.95 0.94 21.13
N GLN A 622 36.08 1.62 20.98
CA GLN A 622 36.29 2.96 21.50
C GLN A 622 36.59 3.91 20.35
N ARG A 623 35.98 5.10 20.38
CA ARG A 623 36.31 6.15 19.43
C ARG A 623 37.76 6.56 19.67
N SER A 624 38.63 6.38 18.68
CA SER A 624 40.02 6.80 18.81
C SER A 624 40.07 8.29 19.10
N ARG A 625 40.76 8.68 20.18
CA ARG A 625 41.26 10.05 20.34
C ARG A 625 42.43 10.22 19.38
N THR A 626 42.15 10.35 18.09
CA THR A 626 43.17 10.79 17.14
C THR A 626 43.09 12.31 17.00
N ALA A 627 44.08 12.93 17.66
CA ALA A 627 44.66 14.28 17.55
C ALA A 627 43.72 15.50 17.52
#